data_AF-A0A2D4ITN3-F1
#
_entry.id   AF-A0A2D4ITN3-F1
#
_cell.length_a   1.000
_cell.length_b   1.000
_cell.length_c   1.000
_cell.angle_alpha   90.00
_cell.angle_beta   90.00
_cell.angle_gamma   90.00
#
_symmetry.space_group_name_H-M   'P 1'
#
loop_
_entity.id
_entity.type
_entity.pdbx_description
1 polymer ?
#
loop_
_entity_poly.entity_id
_entity_poly.type
_entity_poly.pdbx_seq_one_letter_code
_entity_poly.pdbx_strand_id
1 'polypeptide(L)'
;MIRELFPNVDLLNSIPPDEVIPIGAAIEAGILLGREQIFSDDNMLSVECSAKDILVKALDQSGTDKFLVVFPSGTPLPARRQHTLEAPGEISSVCLELYESLEKGPVKEDERFAQIVLQDLDVKAEGLHHILTILTMKRDGSLHVTCTDQDTGKSEAITVEVAS
;
A
#
# COMPACT_ATOMS: atom_id res chain seq x y z
N MET A 1 46.43 -10.41 18.27
CA MET A 1 45.46 -9.68 19.13
C MET A 1 43.99 -9.94 18.77
N ILE A 2 43.38 -9.37 17.72
CA ILE A 2 41.91 -9.55 17.49
C ILE A 2 41.50 -11.03 17.31
N ARG A 3 42.26 -11.81 16.53
CA ARG A 3 42.00 -13.25 16.36
C ARG A 3 42.25 -14.08 17.63
N GLU A 4 43.16 -13.64 18.49
CA GLU A 4 43.43 -14.32 19.77
C GLU A 4 42.29 -14.07 20.76
N LEU A 5 41.67 -12.89 20.69
CA LEU A 5 40.52 -12.52 21.51
C LEU A 5 39.25 -13.25 21.07
N PHE A 6 39.09 -13.53 19.77
CA PHE A 6 37.93 -14.23 19.20
C PHE A 6 38.36 -15.46 18.38
N PRO A 7 38.80 -16.55 19.04
CA PRO A 7 39.45 -17.67 18.37
C PRO A 7 38.51 -18.54 17.52
N ASN A 8 37.19 -18.42 17.70
CA ASN A 8 36.18 -19.23 17.01
C ASN A 8 35.44 -18.48 15.90
N VAL A 9 35.89 -17.30 15.51
CA VAL A 9 35.26 -16.50 14.44
C VAL A 9 36.30 -16.07 13.42
N ASP A 10 35.90 -16.04 12.15
CA ASP A 10 36.75 -15.58 11.09
C ASP A 10 36.80 -14.06 11.05
N LEU A 11 38.01 -13.50 10.93
CA LEU A 11 38.20 -12.07 10.76
C LEU A 11 37.77 -11.66 9.34
N LEU A 12 36.67 -10.93 9.24
CA LEU A 12 36.17 -10.42 7.96
C LEU A 12 37.02 -9.23 7.48
N ASN A 13 37.75 -9.44 6.39
CA ASN A 13 38.58 -8.43 5.74
C ASN A 13 38.46 -8.54 4.20
N SER A 14 37.27 -8.88 3.73
CA SER A 14 36.97 -9.08 2.31
C SER A 14 37.03 -7.79 1.47
N ILE A 15 37.05 -6.62 2.11
CA ILE A 15 37.17 -5.30 1.48
C ILE A 15 38.42 -4.58 2.04
N PRO A 16 39.21 -3.89 1.19
CA PRO A 16 40.36 -3.11 1.66
C PRO A 16 39.99 -2.05 2.71
N PRO A 17 40.78 -1.89 3.78
CA PRO A 17 40.44 -1.01 4.90
C PRO A 17 40.50 0.49 4.54
N ASP A 18 41.23 0.85 3.50
CA ASP A 18 41.32 2.19 2.93
C ASP A 18 40.19 2.52 1.93
N GLU A 19 39.53 1.49 1.37
CA GLU A 19 38.46 1.65 0.38
C GLU A 19 37.05 1.46 0.97
N VAL A 20 36.91 0.70 2.06
CA VAL A 20 35.59 0.37 2.64
C VAL A 20 34.78 1.62 3.02
N ILE A 21 35.44 2.67 3.50
CA ILE A 21 34.79 3.92 3.89
C ILE A 21 34.27 4.70 2.66
N PRO A 22 35.09 5.02 1.65
CA PRO A 22 34.60 5.75 0.47
C PRO A 22 33.59 4.96 -0.37
N ILE A 23 33.71 3.62 -0.45
CA ILE A 23 32.72 2.77 -1.13
C ILE A 23 31.34 2.90 -0.46
N GLY A 24 31.29 2.78 0.88
CA GLY A 24 30.04 2.95 1.63
C GLY A 24 29.41 4.33 1.43
N ALA A 25 30.23 5.39 1.43
CA ALA A 25 29.74 6.75 1.19
C ALA A 25 29.15 6.95 -0.21
N ALA A 26 29.73 6.31 -1.24
CA ALA A 26 29.23 6.40 -2.61
C ALA A 26 27.93 5.61 -2.83
N ILE A 27 27.79 4.45 -2.17
CA ILE A 27 26.54 3.66 -2.16
C ILE A 27 25.39 4.51 -1.63
N GLU A 28 25.58 5.13 -0.46
CA GLU A 28 24.53 5.91 0.21
C GLU A 28 24.14 7.15 -0.62
N ALA A 29 25.12 7.87 -1.19
CA ALA A 29 24.84 8.97 -2.10
C ALA A 29 24.07 8.50 -3.36
N GLY A 30 24.35 7.28 -3.83
CA GLY A 30 23.57 6.61 -4.88
C GLY A 30 22.11 6.43 -4.46
N ILE A 31 21.85 5.84 -3.29
CA ILE A 31 20.50 5.60 -2.77
C ILE A 31 19.72 6.91 -2.65
N LEU A 32 20.30 7.93 -2.01
CA LEU A 32 19.64 9.22 -1.79
C LEU A 32 19.29 9.96 -3.08
N LEU A 33 20.07 9.77 -4.14
CA LEU A 33 19.80 10.35 -5.45
C LEU A 33 18.88 9.48 -6.32
N GLY A 34 18.32 8.39 -5.77
CA GLY A 34 17.56 7.39 -6.54
C GLY A 34 18.41 6.63 -7.57
N ARG A 35 19.72 6.61 -7.38
CA ARG A 35 20.75 5.95 -8.21
C ARG A 35 21.23 4.66 -7.54
N GLU A 36 20.28 3.85 -7.06
CA GLU A 36 20.47 2.57 -6.36
C GLU A 36 21.33 1.55 -7.14
N GLN A 37 21.53 1.75 -8.45
CA GLN A 37 22.07 0.75 -9.37
C GLN A 37 23.61 0.66 -9.41
N ILE A 38 24.33 1.57 -8.76
CA ILE A 38 25.78 1.68 -9.01
C ILE A 38 26.60 0.70 -8.14
N PHE A 39 26.10 0.23 -6.98
CA PHE A 39 27.00 -0.39 -5.99
C PHE A 39 26.40 -1.41 -5.01
N SER A 40 25.63 -2.41 -5.44
CA SER A 40 25.37 -3.54 -4.51
C SER A 40 24.88 -4.81 -5.20
N ASP A 41 25.76 -5.82 -5.20
CA ASP A 41 25.34 -7.21 -4.99
C ASP A 41 24.91 -7.36 -3.51
N ASP A 42 23.68 -7.84 -3.32
CA ASP A 42 22.95 -8.28 -2.11
C ASP A 42 23.59 -8.10 -0.71
N ASN A 43 22.91 -7.35 0.19
CA ASN A 43 22.33 -8.00 1.39
C ASN A 43 21.44 -7.16 2.34
N MET A 44 21.09 -5.91 2.06
CA MET A 44 19.92 -5.29 2.70
C MET A 44 19.10 -4.55 1.65
N LEU A 45 18.36 -5.35 0.88
CA LEU A 45 17.17 -4.88 0.17
C LEU A 45 16.12 -4.55 1.24
N SER A 46 16.23 -3.36 1.86
CA SER A 46 15.21 -2.86 2.76
C SER A 46 13.93 -2.65 1.96
N VAL A 47 12.94 -3.50 2.23
CA VAL A 47 11.61 -3.40 1.63
C VAL A 47 10.79 -2.50 2.54
N GLU A 48 10.42 -1.33 2.03
CA GLU A 48 9.46 -0.47 2.70
C GLU A 48 8.12 -1.20 2.79
N CYS A 49 7.46 -1.14 3.95
CA CYS A 49 6.19 -1.80 4.18
C CYS A 49 5.15 -0.84 4.74
N SER A 50 3.87 -1.10 4.48
CA SER A 50 2.76 -0.35 5.09
C SER A 50 2.79 -0.46 6.62
N ALA A 51 2.56 0.64 7.33
CA ALA A 51 2.55 0.65 8.80
C ALA A 51 1.23 0.14 9.38
N LYS A 52 0.11 0.43 8.71
CA LYS A 52 -1.26 0.15 9.17
C LYS A 52 -2.01 -0.74 8.17
N ASP A 53 -3.07 -1.36 8.64
CA ASP A 53 -4.06 -1.98 7.76
C ASP A 53 -4.79 -0.86 7.00
N ILE A 54 -4.90 -0.98 5.69
CA ILE A 54 -5.83 -0.19 4.88
C ILE A 54 -7.08 -1.03 4.65
N LEU A 55 -8.22 -0.45 4.97
CA LEU A 55 -9.51 -1.10 4.85
C LEU A 55 -10.45 -0.31 3.95
N VAL A 56 -11.36 -1.04 3.33
CA VAL A 56 -12.48 -0.53 2.56
C VAL A 56 -13.76 -0.88 3.29
N LYS A 57 -14.68 0.09 3.42
CA LYS A 57 -16.04 -0.17 3.88
C LYS A 57 -16.90 -0.68 2.72
N ALA A 58 -17.50 -1.84 2.89
CA ALA A 58 -18.40 -2.46 1.93
C ALA A 58 -19.67 -2.94 2.63
N LEU A 59 -20.78 -3.04 1.89
CA LEU A 59 -21.99 -3.68 2.39
C LEU A 59 -21.88 -5.19 2.18
N ASP A 60 -22.27 -5.98 3.18
CA ASP A 60 -22.43 -7.42 3.00
C ASP A 60 -23.80 -7.78 2.40
N GLN A 61 -24.02 -9.07 2.13
CA GLN A 61 -25.27 -9.58 1.55
C GLN A 61 -26.50 -9.36 2.46
N SER A 62 -26.29 -9.05 3.74
CA SER A 62 -27.36 -8.69 4.68
C SER A 62 -27.59 -7.19 4.80
N GLY A 63 -26.84 -6.38 4.05
CA GLY A 63 -26.88 -4.92 4.12
C GLY A 63 -26.17 -4.33 5.35
N THR A 64 -25.35 -5.13 6.03
CA THR A 64 -24.56 -4.67 7.18
C THR A 64 -23.21 -4.16 6.71
N ASP A 65 -22.74 -3.08 7.33
CA ASP A 65 -21.41 -2.52 7.08
C ASP A 65 -20.33 -3.53 7.48
N LYS A 66 -19.45 -3.86 6.53
CA LYS A 66 -18.31 -4.74 6.71
C LYS A 66 -17.04 -4.07 6.22
N PHE A 67 -16.00 -4.14 7.02
CA PHE A 67 -14.68 -3.65 6.65
C PHE A 67 -13.85 -4.80 6.05
N LEU A 68 -13.31 -4.56 4.85
CA LEU A 68 -12.41 -5.46 4.16
C LEU A 68 -10.99 -4.91 4.22
N VAL A 69 -10.05 -5.66 4.80
CA VAL A 69 -8.62 -5.32 4.76
C VAL A 69 -8.11 -5.55 3.34
N VAL A 70 -7.71 -4.46 2.67
CA VAL A 70 -7.16 -4.50 1.30
C VAL A 70 -5.63 -4.52 1.30
N PHE A 71 -4.99 -3.83 2.25
CA PHE A 71 -3.57 -3.93 2.52
C PHE A 71 -3.33 -4.18 4.00
N PRO A 72 -2.93 -5.39 4.40
CA PRO A 72 -2.50 -5.64 5.77
C PRO A 72 -1.27 -4.81 6.12
N SER A 73 -1.10 -4.45 7.40
CA SER A 73 0.12 -3.91 7.96
C SER A 73 1.27 -4.86 7.65
N GLY A 74 2.42 -4.28 7.29
CA GLY A 74 3.58 -5.01 6.80
C GLY A 74 3.54 -5.34 5.31
N THR A 75 2.59 -4.80 4.52
CA THR A 75 2.56 -5.02 3.08
C THR A 75 3.77 -4.36 2.41
N PRO A 76 4.63 -5.10 1.70
CA PRO A 76 5.74 -4.57 0.90
C PRO A 76 5.31 -3.53 -0.14
N LEU A 77 6.02 -2.42 -0.24
CA LEU A 77 5.75 -1.32 -1.16
C LEU A 77 6.75 -1.31 -2.33
N PRO A 78 6.29 -0.95 -3.54
CA PRO A 78 4.91 -0.61 -3.91
C PRO A 78 3.98 -1.84 -3.96
N ALA A 79 2.69 -1.62 -3.76
CA ALA A 79 1.68 -2.68 -3.74
C ALA A 79 0.44 -2.31 -4.55
N ARG A 80 -0.17 -3.29 -5.24
CA ARG A 80 -1.43 -3.11 -5.96
C ARG A 80 -2.42 -4.21 -5.62
N ARG A 81 -3.67 -3.83 -5.37
CA ARG A 81 -4.79 -4.73 -5.08
C ARG A 81 -6.00 -4.34 -5.89
N GLN A 82 -6.84 -5.33 -6.18
CA GLN A 82 -8.03 -5.19 -6.99
C GLN A 82 -9.16 -5.94 -6.30
N HIS A 83 -10.30 -5.27 -6.15
CA HIS A 83 -11.51 -5.82 -5.57
C HIS A 83 -12.71 -5.42 -6.42
N THR A 84 -13.63 -6.34 -6.63
CA THR A 84 -14.96 -6.01 -7.18
C THR A 84 -15.92 -5.93 -6.00
N LEU A 85 -16.55 -4.77 -5.85
CA LEU A 85 -17.52 -4.50 -4.81
C LEU A 85 -18.91 -4.44 -5.42
N GLU A 86 -19.91 -4.84 -4.64
CA GLU A 86 -21.30 -4.84 -5.07
C GLU A 86 -22.04 -3.72 -4.36
N ALA A 87 -22.88 -3.01 -5.11
CA ALA A 87 -23.78 -2.01 -4.56
C ALA A 87 -25.19 -2.18 -5.15
N PRO A 88 -26.25 -1.75 -4.45
CA PRO A 88 -27.61 -1.83 -4.98
C PRO A 88 -27.75 -1.16 -6.34
N GLY A 89 -28.49 -1.75 -7.28
CA GLY A 89 -28.74 -1.15 -8.60
C GLY A 89 -29.68 0.06 -8.56
N GLU A 90 -30.47 0.20 -7.50
CA GLU A 90 -31.47 1.26 -7.32
C GLU A 90 -30.87 2.65 -7.05
N ILE A 91 -29.59 2.70 -6.66
CA ILE A 91 -28.88 3.96 -6.37
C ILE A 91 -28.11 4.43 -7.61
N SER A 92 -28.09 5.75 -7.80
CA SER A 92 -27.38 6.42 -8.90
C SER A 92 -25.98 6.90 -8.49
N SER A 93 -25.52 6.58 -7.29
CA SER A 93 -24.18 6.88 -6.82
C SER A 93 -23.71 5.87 -5.79
N VAL A 94 -22.40 5.61 -5.77
CA VAL A 94 -21.75 4.71 -4.80
C VAL A 94 -20.63 5.47 -4.10
N CYS A 95 -20.66 5.51 -2.77
CA CYS A 95 -19.58 6.05 -1.95
C CYS A 95 -18.73 4.90 -1.41
N LEU A 96 -17.45 4.91 -1.76
CA LEU A 96 -16.47 4.01 -1.19
C LEU A 96 -15.65 4.75 -0.15
N GLU A 97 -15.60 4.23 1.06
CA GLU A 97 -14.86 4.82 2.18
C GLU A 97 -13.61 4.01 2.52
N LEU A 98 -12.51 4.70 2.78
CA LEU A 98 -11.20 4.14 3.10
C LEU A 98 -10.81 4.48 4.53
N TYR A 99 -10.34 3.46 5.23
CA TYR A 99 -10.01 3.51 6.65
C TYR A 99 -8.59 3.00 6.89
N GLU A 100 -7.93 3.54 7.90
CA GLU A 100 -6.65 3.05 8.38
C GLU A 100 -6.79 2.52 9.81
N SER A 101 -6.27 1.32 10.08
CA SER A 101 -6.35 0.74 11.43
C SER A 101 -5.03 0.14 11.90
N LEU A 102 -4.72 0.34 13.18
CA LEU A 102 -3.53 -0.18 13.88
C LEU A 102 -3.82 -1.50 14.61
N GLU A 103 -5.09 -1.76 14.94
CA GLU A 103 -5.49 -2.87 15.80
C GLU A 103 -6.51 -3.77 15.11
N LYS A 104 -6.56 -5.04 15.50
CA LYS A 104 -7.62 -5.99 15.08
C LYS A 104 -8.95 -5.75 15.82
N GLY A 105 -9.23 -4.50 16.18
CA GLY A 105 -10.41 -4.07 16.91
C GLY A 105 -11.54 -3.60 15.98
N PRO A 106 -12.68 -3.16 16.53
CA PRO A 106 -13.73 -2.53 15.73
C PRO A 106 -13.23 -1.20 15.16
N VAL A 107 -13.29 -1.05 13.85
CA VAL A 107 -12.92 0.18 13.12
C VAL A 107 -13.85 1.31 13.54
N LYS A 108 -13.30 2.45 13.93
CA LYS A 108 -14.08 3.63 14.33
C LYS A 108 -14.34 4.52 13.12
N GLU A 109 -15.45 5.26 13.12
CA GLU A 109 -15.75 6.19 12.02
C GLU A 109 -14.67 7.27 11.84
N ASP A 110 -14.04 7.71 12.95
CA ASP A 110 -12.97 8.71 12.94
C ASP A 110 -11.67 8.23 12.27
N GLU A 111 -11.53 6.92 11.99
CA GLU A 111 -10.38 6.33 11.29
C GLU A 111 -10.50 6.41 9.75
N ARG A 112 -11.59 7.01 9.26
CA ARG A 112 -11.78 7.27 7.83
C ARG A 112 -10.85 8.38 7.36
N PHE A 113 -9.92 8.06 6.47
CA PHE A 113 -8.96 9.04 5.95
C PHE A 113 -9.31 9.53 4.53
N ALA A 114 -10.14 8.79 3.79
CA ALA A 114 -10.54 9.18 2.45
C ALA A 114 -11.88 8.55 2.04
N GLN A 115 -12.52 9.16 1.03
CA GLN A 115 -13.69 8.62 0.38
C GLN A 115 -13.66 8.96 -1.12
N ILE A 116 -14.25 8.10 -1.93
CA ILE A 116 -14.42 8.31 -3.36
C ILE A 116 -15.88 8.04 -3.73
N VAL A 117 -16.49 8.98 -4.44
CA VAL A 117 -17.91 8.91 -4.81
C VAL A 117 -18.02 8.77 -6.31
N LEU A 118 -18.49 7.60 -6.77
CA LEU A 118 -18.84 7.37 -8.16
C LEU A 118 -20.28 7.83 -8.37
N GLN A 119 -20.50 8.84 -9.21
CA GLN A 119 -21.81 9.44 -9.45
C GLN A 119 -22.36 9.07 -10.83
N ASP A 120 -23.60 9.47 -11.07
CA ASP A 120 -24.30 9.30 -12.34
C ASP A 120 -24.37 7.83 -12.82
N LEU A 121 -24.52 6.87 -11.91
CA LEU A 121 -24.74 5.46 -12.27
C LEU A 121 -26.15 5.24 -12.82
N ASP A 122 -26.25 4.35 -13.80
CA ASP A 122 -27.51 4.05 -14.47
C ASP A 122 -28.40 3.21 -13.54
N VAL A 123 -29.52 3.78 -13.07
CA VAL A 123 -30.41 3.08 -12.12
C VAL A 123 -31.01 1.82 -12.75
N LYS A 124 -30.86 0.68 -12.08
CA LYS A 124 -31.42 -0.62 -12.46
C LYS A 124 -32.65 -0.94 -11.63
N ALA A 125 -33.72 -1.42 -12.29
CA ALA A 125 -34.96 -1.80 -11.60
C ALA A 125 -34.77 -3.01 -10.67
N GLU A 126 -33.89 -3.95 -11.04
CA GLU A 126 -33.44 -5.07 -10.23
C GLU A 126 -31.96 -5.34 -10.55
N GLY A 127 -31.17 -5.74 -9.54
CA GLY A 127 -29.76 -6.13 -9.70
C GLY A 127 -28.77 -5.28 -8.90
N LEU A 128 -27.48 -5.47 -9.21
CA LEU A 128 -26.36 -4.84 -8.52
C LEU A 128 -25.48 -4.05 -9.50
N HIS A 129 -24.82 -3.02 -9.00
CA HIS A 129 -23.66 -2.42 -9.62
C HIS A 129 -22.41 -3.17 -9.22
N HIS A 130 -21.57 -3.52 -10.18
CA HIS A 130 -20.28 -4.16 -9.94
C HIS A 130 -19.18 -3.11 -10.10
N ILE A 131 -18.66 -2.64 -8.97
CA ILE A 131 -17.64 -1.59 -8.93
C ILE A 131 -16.27 -2.22 -8.81
N LEU A 132 -15.48 -2.10 -9.88
CA LEU A 132 -14.07 -2.47 -9.88
C LEU A 132 -13.26 -1.40 -9.15
N THR A 133 -12.76 -1.75 -7.98
CA THR A 133 -11.89 -0.90 -7.17
C THR A 133 -10.45 -1.37 -7.27
N ILE A 134 -9.56 -0.50 -7.74
CA ILE A 134 -8.13 -0.74 -7.84
C ILE A 134 -7.42 0.20 -6.87
N LEU A 135 -6.65 -0.35 -5.94
CA LEU A 135 -5.85 0.40 -5.00
C LEU A 135 -4.36 0.17 -5.29
N THR A 136 -3.60 1.24 -5.42
CA THR A 136 -2.16 1.21 -5.67
C THR A 136 -1.47 2.06 -4.62
N MET A 137 -0.73 1.41 -3.73
CA MET A 137 0.15 2.05 -2.76
C MET A 137 1.54 2.19 -3.39
N LYS A 138 2.04 3.43 -3.49
CA LYS A 138 3.35 3.73 -4.06
C LYS A 138 4.46 3.50 -3.02
N ARG A 139 5.72 3.61 -3.47
CA ARG A 139 6.91 3.48 -2.60
C ARG A 139 6.92 4.53 -1.49
N ASP A 140 6.57 5.77 -1.82
CA ASP A 140 6.39 6.87 -0.84
C ASP A 140 5.19 6.70 0.12
N GLY A 141 4.43 5.60 0.01
CA GLY A 141 3.24 5.29 0.81
C GLY A 141 1.95 5.95 0.32
N SER A 142 1.99 6.82 -0.70
CA SER A 142 0.78 7.45 -1.25
C SER A 142 -0.16 6.40 -1.85
N LEU A 143 -1.46 6.56 -1.65
CA LEU A 143 -2.48 5.61 -2.08
C LEU A 143 -3.28 6.21 -3.24
N HIS A 144 -3.15 5.61 -4.41
CA HIS A 144 -3.99 5.91 -5.56
C HIS A 144 -5.13 4.89 -5.66
N VAL A 145 -6.37 5.38 -5.68
CA VAL A 145 -7.57 4.55 -5.73
C VAL A 145 -8.39 4.92 -6.94
N THR A 146 -8.81 3.91 -7.70
CA THR A 146 -9.71 4.05 -8.84
C THR A 146 -10.92 3.17 -8.63
N CYS A 147 -12.12 3.72 -8.79
CA CYS A 147 -13.38 2.98 -8.84
C CYS A 147 -13.92 3.05 -10.25
N THR A 148 -14.40 1.93 -10.79
CA THR A 148 -14.97 1.86 -12.13
C THR A 148 -16.20 0.97 -12.12
N ASP A 149 -17.34 1.50 -12.55
CA ASP A 149 -18.52 0.69 -12.79
C ASP A 149 -18.28 -0.20 -14.03
N GLN A 150 -18.39 -1.51 -13.87
CA GLN A 150 -18.06 -2.47 -14.92
C GLN A 150 -19.06 -2.46 -16.08
N ASP A 151 -20.29 -2.03 -15.85
CA ASP A 151 -21.32 -2.04 -16.89
C ASP A 151 -21.22 -0.80 -17.80
N THR A 152 -21.06 0.38 -17.19
CA THR A 152 -21.01 1.65 -17.95
C THR A 152 -19.59 2.11 -18.29
N GLY A 153 -18.57 1.58 -17.59
CA GLY A 153 -17.19 2.03 -17.69
C GLY A 153 -16.92 3.40 -17.04
N LYS A 154 -17.92 4.00 -16.36
CA LYS A 154 -17.74 5.25 -15.62
C LYS A 154 -16.73 5.03 -14.50
N SER A 155 -15.77 5.94 -14.38
CA SER A 155 -14.67 5.81 -13.43
C SER A 155 -14.39 7.10 -12.69
N GLU A 156 -14.05 6.98 -11.42
CA GLU A 156 -13.51 8.07 -10.61
C GLU A 156 -12.20 7.61 -9.98
N ALA A 157 -11.31 8.57 -9.69
CA ALA A 157 -10.05 8.28 -9.03
C ALA A 157 -9.65 9.37 -8.03
N ILE A 158 -8.99 8.96 -6.95
CA ILE A 158 -8.39 9.84 -5.96
C ILE A 158 -6.94 9.41 -5.70
N THR A 159 -6.11 10.38 -5.35
CA THR A 159 -4.78 10.12 -4.78
C THR A 159 -4.74 10.72 -3.40
N VAL A 160 -4.43 9.88 -2.42
CA VAL A 160 -4.22 10.27 -1.03
C VAL A 160 -2.73 10.27 -0.80
N GLU A 161 -2.17 11.45 -0.58
CA GLU A 161 -0.77 11.58 -0.17
C GLU A 161 -0.64 11.19 1.31
N VAL A 162 0.51 10.62 1.69
CA VAL A 162 0.79 10.32 3.10
C VAL A 162 0.87 11.64 3.86
N ALA A 163 0.00 11.85 4.84
CA ALA A 163 0.15 12.95 5.78
C ALA A 163 1.42 12.68 6.62
N SER A 164 2.41 13.58 6.49
CA SER A 164 3.61 13.59 7.35
C SER A 164 3.27 13.88 8.81
#